data_AF-A0A4S8KSQ0-F1
#
_entry.id   AF-A0A4S8KSQ0-F1
#
_cell.length_a   1.000
_cell.length_b   1.000
_cell.length_c   1.000
_cell.angle_alpha   90.00
_cell.angle_beta   90.00
_cell.angle_gamma   90.00
#
_symmetry.space_group_name_H-M   'P 1'
#
loop_
_entity.id
_entity.type
_entity.pdbx_description
1 polymer ?
#
loop_
_entity_poly.entity_id
_entity_poly.type
_entity_poly.pdbx_seq_one_letter_code
_entity_poly.pdbx_strand_id
1 'polypeptide(L)'
;MSPRHPVPMHEQPSSSNVLTSAGVDPAGGDVLSLTIGTTHFINAVVQSDSRRLSKVAVICLAAPYSEECPPFIDFPENLKNGHTAIISGGLQIDGRTINPLVESELAEQAAQIRAKGLKDIVLVGVFSPLDVSGTTEYTARDILQRELGPGVNIVCSRDVGQIGFIERENASILNASISTFAQRTIRGFERAMERLGLKCPLYITQNDGTLTTASAAARLPIRTFSSGATNSMRGASRD
;
A
#
# COMPACT_ATOMS: atom_id res chain seq x y z
N MET A 1 -46.40 20.08 8.29
CA MET A 1 -45.06 20.33 7.75
C MET A 1 -44.35 21.29 8.68
N SER A 2 -43.49 20.79 9.57
CA SER A 2 -42.59 21.63 10.37
C SER A 2 -41.21 21.60 9.72
N PRO A 3 -40.53 22.74 9.55
CA PRO A 3 -39.21 22.75 8.94
C PRO A 3 -38.19 22.18 9.93
N ARG A 4 -37.39 21.20 9.49
CA ARG A 4 -36.25 20.70 10.27
C ARG A 4 -35.19 21.81 10.33
N HIS A 5 -34.79 22.20 11.53
CA HIS A 5 -33.60 23.02 11.73
C HIS A 5 -32.35 22.25 11.29
N PRO A 6 -31.38 22.92 10.65
CA PRO A 6 -30.09 22.31 10.36
C PRO A 6 -29.36 22.04 11.68
N VAL A 7 -28.93 20.80 11.88
CA VAL A 7 -28.03 20.40 12.96
C VAL A 7 -26.68 21.09 12.72
N PRO A 8 -26.07 21.78 13.71
CA PRO A 8 -24.76 22.39 13.51
C PRO A 8 -23.74 21.30 13.23
N MET A 9 -22.98 21.45 12.14
CA MET A 9 -21.77 20.68 11.95
C MET A 9 -20.78 21.06 13.06
N HIS A 10 -20.48 20.12 13.95
CA HIS A 10 -19.34 20.25 14.84
C HIS A 10 -18.08 20.33 13.99
N GLU A 11 -17.47 21.52 13.91
CA GLU A 11 -16.08 21.66 13.51
C GLU A 11 -15.25 20.79 14.45
N GLN A 12 -14.52 19.81 13.89
CA GLN A 12 -13.53 19.10 14.68
C GLN A 12 -12.48 20.11 15.15
N PRO A 13 -12.22 20.22 16.47
CA PRO A 13 -11.23 21.17 16.95
C PRO A 13 -9.87 20.81 16.35
N SER A 14 -9.14 21.84 15.90
CA SER A 14 -7.75 21.66 15.49
C SER A 14 -6.96 20.96 16.61
N SER A 15 -6.01 20.08 16.26
CA SER A 15 -5.24 19.30 17.23
C SER A 15 -4.54 20.16 18.30
N SER A 16 -4.15 21.39 17.95
CA SER A 16 -3.61 22.38 18.90
C SER A 16 -4.61 22.79 19.98
N ASN A 17 -5.89 22.92 19.64
CA ASN A 17 -6.94 23.28 20.60
C ASN A 17 -7.18 22.15 21.59
N VAL A 18 -7.11 20.89 21.16
CA VAL A 18 -7.32 19.72 22.05
C VAL A 18 -6.21 19.61 23.09
N LEU A 19 -4.93 19.72 22.68
CA LEU A 19 -3.79 19.63 23.60
C LEU A 19 -3.79 20.77 24.62
N THR A 20 -4.09 21.99 24.16
CA THR A 20 -4.21 23.17 25.03
C THR A 20 -5.37 23.02 26.01
N SER A 21 -6.52 22.51 25.55
CA SER A 21 -7.70 22.29 26.42
C SER A 21 -7.46 21.20 27.47
N ALA A 22 -6.61 20.21 27.16
CA ALA A 22 -6.24 19.14 28.07
C ALA A 22 -5.12 19.53 29.06
N GLY A 23 -4.54 20.73 28.92
CA GLY A 23 -3.42 21.19 29.74
C GLY A 23 -2.14 20.36 29.56
N VAL A 24 -2.01 19.67 28.44
CA VAL A 24 -0.87 18.79 28.14
C VAL A 24 0.18 19.60 27.37
N ASP A 25 1.41 19.63 27.89
CA ASP A 25 2.56 20.16 27.14
C ASP A 25 2.96 19.14 26.05
N PRO A 26 2.79 19.45 24.75
CA PRO A 26 3.18 18.54 23.68
C PRO A 26 4.67 18.20 23.69
N ALA A 27 5.50 19.12 24.20
CA ALA A 27 6.96 18.99 24.28
C ALA A 27 7.44 18.38 25.60
N GLY A 28 6.55 18.29 26.61
CA GLY A 28 6.85 17.83 27.97
C GLY A 28 7.05 16.32 28.11
N GLY A 29 6.71 15.55 27.07
CA GLY A 29 6.85 14.08 27.06
C GLY A 29 5.66 13.32 27.65
N ASP A 30 4.59 14.01 28.01
CA ASP A 30 3.36 13.41 28.57
C ASP A 30 2.56 12.59 27.54
N VAL A 31 2.82 12.81 26.25
CA VAL A 31 2.17 12.06 25.16
C VAL A 31 3.00 10.83 24.81
N LEU A 32 2.47 9.64 25.11
CA LEU A 32 3.16 8.37 24.87
C LEU A 32 3.18 7.95 23.40
N SER A 33 2.11 8.23 22.64
CA SER A 33 2.02 7.93 21.21
C SER A 33 0.90 8.74 20.54
N LEU A 34 1.02 8.90 19.21
CA LEU A 34 -0.07 9.36 18.37
C LEU A 34 -0.58 8.20 17.52
N THR A 35 -1.89 7.93 17.57
CA THR A 35 -2.54 6.91 16.76
C THR A 35 -3.54 7.55 15.82
N ILE A 36 -3.44 7.23 14.52
CA ILE A 36 -4.34 7.76 13.49
C ILE A 36 -5.09 6.60 12.82
N GLY A 37 -6.43 6.66 12.85
CA GLY A 37 -7.28 5.95 11.90
C GLY A 37 -7.69 6.89 10.78
N THR A 38 -7.64 6.44 9.53
CA THR A 38 -7.97 7.30 8.40
C THR A 38 -8.70 6.54 7.29
N THR A 39 -9.73 7.18 6.73
CA THR A 39 -10.44 6.69 5.54
C THR A 39 -9.90 7.31 4.25
N HIS A 40 -8.87 8.17 4.34
CA HIS A 40 -8.33 8.88 3.18
C HIS A 40 -7.83 7.93 2.08
N PHE A 41 -7.27 6.78 2.45
CA PHE A 41 -6.74 5.81 1.48
C PHE A 41 -7.84 5.06 0.75
N ILE A 42 -8.81 4.48 1.47
CA ILE A 42 -9.92 3.77 0.84
C ILE A 42 -10.75 4.70 -0.04
N ASN A 43 -10.96 5.95 0.39
CA ASN A 43 -11.70 6.92 -0.41
C ASN A 43 -11.01 7.24 -1.74
N ALA A 44 -9.67 7.29 -1.78
CA ALA A 44 -8.95 7.51 -3.03
C ALA A 44 -9.15 6.36 -4.04
N VAL A 45 -9.24 5.12 -3.56
CA VAL A 45 -9.52 3.93 -4.39
C VAL A 45 -10.97 3.93 -4.85
N VAL A 46 -11.92 4.08 -3.91
CA VAL A 46 -13.37 4.06 -4.23
C VAL A 46 -13.75 5.15 -5.21
N GLN A 47 -13.18 6.36 -5.04
CA GLN A 47 -13.41 7.48 -5.96
C GLN A 47 -12.61 7.36 -7.27
N SER A 48 -11.70 6.38 -7.36
CA SER A 48 -10.81 6.18 -8.50
C SER A 48 -10.10 7.48 -8.92
N ASP A 49 -9.62 8.25 -7.94
CA ASP A 49 -9.00 9.55 -8.18
C ASP A 49 -7.63 9.35 -8.82
N SER A 50 -7.55 9.55 -10.13
CA SER A 50 -6.33 9.39 -10.94
C SER A 50 -5.18 10.33 -10.53
N ARG A 51 -5.44 11.35 -9.70
CA ARG A 51 -4.39 12.20 -9.11
C ARG A 51 -3.75 11.58 -7.87
N ARG A 52 -4.41 10.59 -7.27
CA ARG A 52 -3.97 9.89 -6.06
C ARG A 52 -3.53 8.44 -6.34
N LEU A 53 -3.96 7.88 -7.47
CA LEU A 53 -3.62 6.54 -7.91
C LEU A 53 -2.61 6.59 -9.06
N SER A 54 -1.46 5.96 -8.86
CA SER A 54 -0.38 5.86 -9.84
C SER A 54 -0.62 4.70 -10.79
N LYS A 55 -0.18 4.84 -12.04
CA LYS A 55 -0.14 3.73 -13.01
C LYS A 55 0.92 2.72 -12.57
N VAL A 56 0.63 1.42 -12.76
CA VAL A 56 1.45 0.33 -12.23
C VAL A 56 1.97 -0.55 -13.35
N ALA A 57 3.26 -0.92 -13.29
CA ALA A 57 3.79 -2.01 -14.09
C ALA A 57 3.62 -3.34 -13.33
N VAL A 58 3.08 -4.37 -13.97
CA VAL A 58 2.88 -5.70 -13.38
C VAL A 58 3.75 -6.71 -14.13
N ILE A 59 4.69 -7.32 -13.43
CA ILE A 59 5.56 -8.38 -13.96
C ILE A 59 5.18 -9.68 -13.27
N CYS A 60 4.67 -10.61 -14.05
CA CYS A 60 4.27 -11.94 -13.62
C CYS A 60 5.41 -12.94 -13.86
N LEU A 61 5.91 -13.58 -12.80
CA LEU A 61 6.98 -14.58 -12.84
C LEU A 61 6.34 -15.97 -12.95
N ALA A 62 6.03 -16.36 -14.18
CA ALA A 62 5.09 -17.46 -14.42
C ALA A 62 5.13 -18.06 -15.83
N ALA A 63 6.02 -17.61 -16.72
CA ALA A 63 6.11 -18.18 -18.06
C ALA A 63 6.52 -19.67 -17.99
N PRO A 64 5.90 -20.58 -18.77
CA PRO A 64 4.81 -20.36 -19.74
C PRO A 64 3.38 -20.52 -19.18
N TYR A 65 3.20 -20.86 -17.91
CA TYR A 65 1.95 -21.40 -17.35
C TYR A 65 0.84 -20.37 -17.05
N SER A 66 1.01 -19.09 -17.42
CA SER A 66 0.04 -18.02 -17.12
C SER A 66 -0.40 -17.20 -18.34
N GLU A 67 -0.09 -17.63 -19.57
CA GLU A 67 -0.55 -16.92 -20.78
C GLU A 67 -2.09 -16.85 -20.85
N GLU A 68 -2.80 -17.82 -20.27
CA GLU A 68 -4.27 -17.86 -20.19
C GLU A 68 -4.86 -17.02 -19.03
N CYS A 69 -4.02 -16.48 -18.14
CA CYS A 69 -4.42 -15.70 -16.97
C CYS A 69 -3.69 -14.35 -16.96
N PRO A 70 -4.07 -13.41 -17.87
CA PRO A 70 -3.39 -12.13 -17.97
C PRO A 70 -3.58 -11.30 -16.70
N PRO A 71 -2.60 -10.44 -16.34
CA PRO A 71 -2.76 -9.58 -15.18
C PRO A 71 -4.00 -8.67 -15.27
N PHE A 72 -4.53 -8.27 -14.12
CA PHE A 72 -5.74 -7.45 -13.97
C PHE A 72 -7.08 -8.20 -14.22
N ILE A 73 -7.13 -9.51 -14.03
CA ILE A 73 -8.42 -10.24 -13.99
C ILE A 73 -9.26 -9.73 -12.82
N ASP A 74 -10.56 -9.53 -13.05
CA ASP A 74 -11.51 -8.98 -12.08
C ASP A 74 -11.12 -7.62 -11.46
N PHE A 75 -10.22 -6.89 -12.12
CA PHE A 75 -9.81 -5.55 -11.69
C PHE A 75 -10.71 -4.47 -12.30
N PRO A 76 -10.99 -3.35 -11.60
CA PRO A 76 -11.76 -2.25 -12.18
C PRO A 76 -11.11 -1.69 -13.46
N GLU A 77 -11.85 -1.66 -14.58
CA GLU A 77 -11.33 -1.23 -15.90
C GLU A 77 -10.67 0.14 -15.89
N ASN A 78 -11.24 1.08 -15.14
CA ASN A 78 -10.72 2.43 -15.00
C ASN A 78 -9.36 2.50 -14.27
N LEU A 79 -8.96 1.43 -13.59
CA LEU A 79 -7.66 1.28 -12.92
C LEU A 79 -6.71 0.32 -13.65
N LYS A 80 -7.14 -0.31 -14.75
CA LYS A 80 -6.28 -1.12 -15.63
C LYS A 80 -5.41 -0.22 -16.50
N ASN A 81 -4.36 0.34 -15.91
CA ASN A 81 -3.47 1.24 -16.64
C ASN A 81 -1.99 1.03 -16.30
N GLY A 82 -1.17 0.77 -17.33
CA GLY A 82 0.27 0.64 -17.16
C GLY A 82 0.91 -0.32 -18.16
N HIS A 83 1.73 -1.22 -17.65
CA HIS A 83 2.48 -2.20 -18.41
C HIS A 83 2.31 -3.57 -17.77
N THR A 84 2.09 -4.59 -18.57
CA THR A 84 2.07 -5.97 -18.13
C THR A 84 3.15 -6.74 -18.87
N ALA A 85 3.76 -7.71 -18.17
CA ALA A 85 4.68 -8.66 -18.76
C ALA A 85 4.57 -9.98 -18.01
N ILE A 86 4.67 -11.09 -18.74
CA ILE A 86 4.82 -12.43 -18.17
C ILE A 86 6.23 -12.89 -18.58
N ILE A 87 7.06 -13.24 -17.60
CA ILE A 87 8.46 -13.62 -17.81
C ILE A 87 8.79 -14.93 -17.08
N SER A 88 9.97 -15.47 -17.34
CA SER A 88 10.47 -16.69 -16.71
C SER A 88 10.60 -16.53 -15.20
N GLY A 89 10.17 -17.53 -14.44
CA GLY A 89 10.21 -17.51 -12.99
C GLY A 89 9.06 -18.29 -12.34
N GLY A 90 8.90 -18.09 -11.04
CA GLY A 90 7.83 -18.72 -10.26
C GLY A 90 8.20 -20.08 -9.69
N LEU A 91 7.35 -20.55 -8.79
CA LEU A 91 7.50 -21.84 -8.11
C LEU A 91 6.34 -22.76 -8.47
N GLN A 92 6.58 -24.07 -8.35
CA GLN A 92 5.56 -25.11 -8.29
C GLN A 92 4.96 -25.17 -6.88
N ILE A 93 3.85 -25.89 -6.72
CA ILE A 93 3.16 -26.02 -5.44
C ILE A 93 4.01 -26.69 -4.34
N ASP A 94 5.02 -27.47 -4.73
CA ASP A 94 5.99 -28.09 -3.82
C ASP A 94 7.24 -27.21 -3.57
N GLY A 95 7.24 -25.97 -4.07
CA GLY A 95 8.33 -25.01 -3.90
C GLY A 95 9.48 -25.17 -4.88
N ARG A 96 9.48 -26.16 -5.79
CA ARG A 96 10.49 -26.25 -6.85
C ARG A 96 10.32 -25.11 -7.84
N THR A 97 11.42 -24.62 -8.40
CA THR A 97 11.40 -23.59 -9.45
C THR A 97 10.66 -24.10 -10.70
N ILE A 98 9.78 -23.28 -11.27
CA ILE A 98 9.16 -23.56 -12.59
C ILE A 98 10.22 -23.37 -13.67
N ASN A 99 10.70 -22.14 -13.81
CA ASN A 99 11.81 -21.74 -14.66
C ASN A 99 12.72 -20.80 -13.87
N PRO A 100 14.04 -20.83 -14.10
CA PRO A 100 14.92 -19.86 -13.47
C PRO A 100 14.57 -18.44 -13.94
N LEU A 101 14.80 -17.45 -13.07
CA LEU A 101 14.74 -16.05 -13.48
C LEU A 101 15.77 -15.78 -14.58
N VAL A 102 15.35 -15.07 -15.62
CA VAL A 102 16.23 -14.66 -16.71
C VAL A 102 16.50 -13.17 -16.59
N GLU A 103 17.73 -12.82 -16.21
CA GLU A 103 18.11 -11.44 -15.92
C GLU A 103 17.94 -10.50 -17.13
N SER A 104 18.15 -11.00 -18.35
CA SER A 104 17.93 -10.22 -19.58
C SER A 104 16.46 -9.87 -19.81
N GLU A 105 15.51 -10.75 -19.42
CA GLU A 105 14.07 -10.44 -19.51
C GLU A 105 13.72 -9.30 -18.55
N LEU A 106 14.25 -9.33 -17.31
CA LEU A 106 14.06 -8.26 -16.33
C LEU A 106 14.67 -6.92 -16.79
N ALA A 107 15.86 -6.95 -17.40
CA ALA A 107 16.50 -5.76 -17.96
C ALA A 107 15.69 -5.17 -19.13
N GLU A 108 15.12 -6.02 -19.98
CA GLU A 108 14.22 -5.59 -21.05
C GLU A 108 12.96 -4.93 -20.47
N GLN A 109 12.29 -5.57 -19.51
CA GLN A 109 11.11 -4.99 -18.86
C GLN A 109 11.46 -3.67 -18.15
N ALA A 110 12.62 -3.57 -17.49
CA ALA A 110 13.08 -2.32 -16.88
C ALA A 110 13.22 -1.20 -17.92
N ALA A 111 13.76 -1.49 -19.11
CA ALA A 111 13.87 -0.50 -20.18
C ALA A 111 12.49 -0.03 -20.67
N GLN A 112 11.53 -0.95 -20.84
CA GLN A 112 10.16 -0.63 -21.24
C GLN A 112 9.42 0.19 -20.17
N ILE A 113 9.56 -0.18 -18.89
CA ILE A 113 8.99 0.53 -17.74
C ILE A 113 9.54 1.96 -17.67
N ARG A 114 10.85 2.12 -17.82
CA ARG A 114 11.51 3.44 -17.84
C ARG A 114 11.01 4.30 -19.01
N ALA A 115 10.90 3.73 -20.21
CA ALA A 115 10.39 4.45 -21.37
C ALA A 115 8.94 4.94 -21.19
N LYS A 116 8.13 4.19 -20.44
CA LYS A 116 6.74 4.55 -20.09
C LYS A 116 6.64 5.49 -18.88
N GLY A 117 7.76 5.80 -18.22
CA GLY A 117 7.79 6.67 -17.03
C GLY A 117 7.06 6.10 -15.82
N LEU A 118 6.89 4.78 -15.75
CA LEU A 118 6.21 4.11 -14.64
C LEU A 118 7.17 4.00 -13.44
N LYS A 119 6.66 4.32 -12.24
CA LYS A 119 7.44 4.33 -10.99
C LYS A 119 7.02 3.27 -9.99
N ASP A 120 5.79 2.79 -10.10
CA ASP A 120 5.26 1.75 -9.23
C ASP A 120 5.23 0.43 -10.02
N ILE A 121 5.90 -0.58 -9.48
CA ILE A 121 6.07 -1.91 -10.10
C ILE A 121 5.59 -2.96 -9.11
N VAL A 122 4.88 -3.97 -9.61
CA VAL A 122 4.43 -5.14 -8.87
C VAL A 122 5.06 -6.39 -9.47
N LEU A 123 5.64 -7.22 -8.62
CA LEU A 123 6.14 -8.54 -8.96
C LEU A 123 5.18 -9.59 -8.40
N VAL A 124 4.66 -10.45 -9.28
CA VAL A 124 3.74 -11.53 -8.91
C VAL A 124 4.32 -12.86 -9.36
N GLY A 125 4.84 -13.65 -8.42
CA GLY A 125 5.27 -15.01 -8.68
C GLY A 125 4.17 -16.03 -8.41
N VAL A 126 4.05 -17.04 -9.29
CA VAL A 126 3.23 -18.22 -9.00
C VAL A 126 3.82 -18.92 -7.77
N PHE A 127 2.94 -19.24 -6.81
CA PHE A 127 3.29 -19.79 -5.51
C PHE A 127 4.41 -19.04 -4.74
N SER A 128 4.64 -17.74 -5.01
CA SER A 128 5.64 -16.93 -4.30
C SER A 128 5.48 -16.87 -2.77
N PRO A 129 4.29 -17.04 -2.16
CA PRO A 129 4.18 -17.22 -0.71
C PRO A 129 5.05 -18.36 -0.15
N LEU A 130 5.29 -19.43 -0.91
CA LEU A 130 6.09 -20.60 -0.51
C LEU A 130 7.61 -20.34 -0.52
N ASP A 131 8.07 -19.26 -1.14
CA ASP A 131 9.49 -18.98 -1.39
C ASP A 131 10.24 -18.50 -0.13
N VAL A 132 10.39 -19.29 0.91
CA VAL A 132 10.99 -18.83 2.19
C VAL A 132 12.39 -18.22 2.00
N SER A 133 13.17 -18.73 1.04
CA SER A 133 14.52 -18.24 0.72
C SER A 133 14.56 -16.94 -0.09
N GLY A 134 13.42 -16.49 -0.64
CA GLY A 134 13.35 -15.24 -1.40
C GLY A 134 14.02 -15.31 -2.76
N THR A 135 14.11 -16.50 -3.34
CA THR A 135 14.82 -16.77 -4.60
C THR A 135 14.10 -16.23 -5.84
N THR A 136 12.82 -15.85 -5.72
CA THR A 136 11.96 -15.40 -6.83
C THR A 136 11.71 -13.89 -6.79
N GLU A 137 10.59 -13.42 -6.24
CA GLU A 137 10.18 -12.02 -6.27
C GLU A 137 11.24 -11.06 -5.69
N TYR A 138 11.97 -11.45 -4.64
CA TYR A 138 13.01 -10.58 -4.08
C TYR A 138 14.25 -10.49 -4.96
N THR A 139 14.71 -11.60 -5.54
CA THR A 139 15.79 -11.57 -6.55
C THR A 139 15.40 -10.69 -7.74
N ALA A 140 14.18 -10.86 -8.27
CA ALA A 140 13.68 -10.04 -9.37
C ALA A 140 13.57 -8.55 -8.99
N ARG A 141 13.13 -8.25 -7.77
CA ARG A 141 13.10 -6.89 -7.22
C ARG A 141 14.50 -6.28 -7.20
N ASP A 142 15.49 -7.00 -6.70
CA ASP A 142 16.85 -6.48 -6.54
C ASP A 142 17.49 -6.18 -7.91
N ILE A 143 17.24 -7.05 -8.90
CA ILE A 143 17.65 -6.81 -10.30
C ILE A 143 16.96 -5.55 -10.84
N LEU A 144 15.62 -5.46 -10.77
CA LEU A 144 14.89 -4.29 -11.27
C LEU A 144 15.28 -2.99 -10.56
N GLN A 145 15.54 -3.05 -9.25
CA GLN A 145 15.99 -1.90 -8.47
C GLN A 145 17.34 -1.37 -8.95
N ARG A 146 18.25 -2.28 -9.36
CA ARG A 146 19.53 -1.93 -9.96
C ARG A 146 19.36 -1.30 -11.35
N GLU A 147 18.49 -1.86 -12.19
CA GLU A 147 18.27 -1.38 -13.57
C GLU A 147 17.49 -0.05 -13.66
N LEU A 148 16.53 0.16 -12.76
CA LEU A 148 15.67 1.35 -12.75
C LEU A 148 16.23 2.48 -11.89
N GLY A 149 17.14 2.16 -10.96
CA GLY A 149 17.73 3.14 -10.04
C GLY A 149 16.77 3.61 -8.95
N PRO A 150 17.16 4.64 -8.17
CA PRO A 150 16.37 5.12 -7.05
C PRO A 150 15.08 5.82 -7.52
N GLY A 151 14.05 5.78 -6.67
CA GLY A 151 12.80 6.51 -6.90
C GLY A 151 11.70 5.70 -7.61
N VAL A 152 11.94 4.41 -7.85
CA VAL A 152 10.89 3.43 -8.12
C VAL A 152 10.44 2.76 -6.81
N ASN A 153 9.19 2.31 -6.81
CA ASN A 153 8.58 1.54 -5.74
C ASN A 153 8.25 0.16 -6.29
N ILE A 154 8.90 -0.87 -5.77
CA ILE A 154 8.72 -2.25 -6.22
C ILE A 154 8.05 -3.05 -5.11
N VAL A 155 6.86 -3.57 -5.39
CA VAL A 155 6.04 -4.36 -4.47
C VAL A 155 6.13 -5.83 -4.85
N CYS A 156 6.58 -6.66 -3.92
CA CYS A 156 6.53 -8.12 -4.03
C CYS A 156 5.17 -8.60 -3.54
N SER A 157 4.43 -9.34 -4.37
CA SER A 157 3.05 -9.73 -4.08
C SER A 157 2.92 -10.55 -2.79
N ARG A 158 3.95 -11.32 -2.43
CA ARG A 158 3.96 -12.12 -1.19
C ARG A 158 3.91 -11.26 0.08
N ASP A 159 4.41 -10.03 0.03
CA ASP A 159 4.37 -9.11 1.18
C ASP A 159 2.95 -8.56 1.41
N VAL A 160 2.13 -8.59 0.36
CA VAL A 160 0.78 -8.03 0.35
C VAL A 160 -0.24 -9.07 0.78
N GLY A 161 -0.23 -10.25 0.17
CA GLY A 161 -1.21 -11.31 0.41
C GLY A 161 -0.60 -12.71 0.36
N GLN A 162 -1.29 -13.67 0.96
CA GLN A 162 -0.82 -15.07 1.09
C GLN A 162 -1.71 -16.08 0.35
N ILE A 163 -2.95 -15.72 0.04
CA ILE A 163 -3.98 -16.62 -0.51
C ILE A 163 -4.42 -16.11 -1.87
N GLY A 164 -4.64 -17.03 -2.80
CA GLY A 164 -5.15 -16.71 -4.14
C GLY A 164 -4.08 -16.07 -5.03
N PHE A 165 -4.07 -16.41 -6.32
CA PHE A 165 -3.16 -15.77 -7.28
C PHE A 165 -3.74 -14.42 -7.71
N ILE A 166 -4.98 -14.42 -8.18
CA ILE A 166 -5.70 -13.24 -8.69
C ILE A 166 -5.93 -12.23 -7.56
N GLU A 167 -6.39 -12.67 -6.39
CA GLU A 167 -6.65 -11.81 -5.25
C GLU A 167 -5.38 -11.14 -4.75
N ARG A 168 -4.26 -11.88 -4.70
CA ARG A 168 -2.95 -11.36 -4.31
C ARG A 168 -2.40 -10.38 -5.32
N GLU A 169 -2.50 -10.68 -6.62
CA GLU A 169 -2.14 -9.76 -7.70
C GLU A 169 -2.92 -8.44 -7.56
N ASN A 170 -4.24 -8.52 -7.51
CA ASN A 170 -5.12 -7.35 -7.42
C ASN A 170 -4.85 -6.51 -6.17
N ALA A 171 -4.68 -7.15 -5.01
CA ALA A 171 -4.29 -6.46 -3.78
C ALA A 171 -2.93 -5.74 -3.93
N SER A 172 -1.98 -6.37 -4.62
CA SER A 172 -0.64 -5.80 -4.83
C SER A 172 -0.66 -4.60 -5.77
N ILE A 173 -1.46 -4.66 -6.84
CA ILE A 173 -1.68 -3.55 -7.78
C ILE A 173 -2.34 -2.38 -7.06
N LEU A 174 -3.39 -2.62 -6.26
CA LEU A 174 -4.04 -1.58 -5.46
C LEU A 174 -3.06 -0.96 -4.47
N ASN A 175 -2.27 -1.78 -3.77
CA ASN A 175 -1.26 -1.29 -2.84
C ASN A 175 -0.21 -0.40 -3.52
N ALA A 176 0.32 -0.84 -4.65
CA ALA A 176 1.31 -0.09 -5.43
C ALA A 176 0.73 1.23 -5.93
N SER A 177 -0.47 1.22 -6.53
CA SER A 177 -1.08 2.42 -7.10
C SER A 177 -1.29 3.54 -6.06
N ILE A 178 -1.60 3.21 -4.80
CA ILE A 178 -1.84 4.21 -3.75
C ILE A 178 -0.61 4.54 -2.90
N SER A 179 0.49 3.77 -3.02
CA SER A 179 1.67 3.89 -2.15
C SER A 179 2.24 5.32 -2.11
N THR A 180 2.37 5.98 -3.26
CA THR A 180 2.85 7.36 -3.34
C THR A 180 1.95 8.35 -2.57
N PHE A 181 0.63 8.20 -2.66
CA PHE A 181 -0.32 9.03 -1.93
C PHE A 181 -0.25 8.75 -0.41
N ALA A 182 -0.14 7.48 -0.03
CA ALA A 182 0.01 7.07 1.37
C ALA A 182 1.27 7.67 2.02
N GLN A 183 2.43 7.56 1.35
CA GLN A 183 3.68 8.14 1.81
C GLN A 183 3.60 9.66 1.96
N ARG A 184 2.94 10.38 1.04
CA ARG A 184 2.73 11.83 1.15
C ARG A 184 1.85 12.19 2.35
N THR A 185 0.79 11.42 2.57
CA THR A 185 -0.16 11.63 3.68
C THR A 185 0.53 11.42 5.02
N ILE A 186 1.27 10.32 5.16
CA ILE A 186 1.99 9.97 6.39
C ILE A 186 3.08 11.01 6.70
N ARG A 187 3.86 11.45 5.71
CA ARG A 187 4.80 12.57 5.87
C ARG A 187 4.11 13.87 6.31
N GLY A 188 2.86 14.08 5.88
CA GLY A 188 2.05 15.20 6.34
C GLY A 188 1.73 15.11 7.84
N PHE A 189 1.41 13.92 8.33
CA PHE A 189 1.19 13.66 9.76
C PHE A 189 2.48 13.88 10.58
N GLU A 190 3.61 13.35 10.12
CA GLU A 190 4.92 13.53 10.77
C GLU A 190 5.28 15.02 10.88
N ARG A 191 5.14 15.79 9.80
CA ARG A 191 5.36 17.24 9.82
C ARG A 191 4.40 17.99 10.76
N ALA A 192 3.16 17.52 10.87
CA ALA A 192 2.21 18.12 11.80
C ALA A 192 2.62 17.85 13.25
N MET A 193 3.13 16.65 13.56
CA MET A 193 3.70 16.33 14.88
C MET A 193 4.91 17.20 15.21
N GLU A 194 5.84 17.35 14.26
CA GLU A 194 7.01 18.23 14.42
C GLU A 194 6.61 19.67 14.73
N ARG A 195 5.64 20.22 13.99
CA ARG A 195 5.12 21.57 14.22
C ARG A 195 4.45 21.74 15.58
N LEU A 196 3.88 20.67 16.12
CA LEU A 196 3.27 20.66 17.45
C LEU A 196 4.28 20.34 18.55
N GLY A 197 5.54 20.02 18.23
CA GLY A 197 6.56 19.64 19.21
C GLY A 197 6.40 18.22 19.77
N LEU A 198 5.54 17.38 19.17
CA LEU A 198 5.31 16.01 19.60
C LEU A 198 6.51 15.12 19.23
N LYS A 199 7.12 14.47 20.22
CA LYS A 199 8.28 13.58 20.06
C LYS A 199 7.95 12.09 20.14
N CYS A 200 6.67 11.75 20.25
CA CYS A 200 6.20 10.38 20.42
C CYS A 200 6.11 9.62 19.08
N PRO A 201 6.07 8.28 19.09
CA PRO A 201 5.88 7.49 17.88
C PRO A 201 4.49 7.67 17.25
N LEU A 202 4.45 7.64 15.92
CA LEU A 202 3.22 7.64 15.11
C LEU A 202 2.83 6.22 14.71
N TYR A 203 1.62 5.83 15.10
CA TYR A 203 0.98 4.59 14.71
C TYR A 203 -0.24 4.83 13.83
N ILE A 204 -0.49 3.91 12.90
CA ILE A 204 -1.66 3.87 12.05
C ILE A 204 -2.46 2.60 12.38
N THR A 205 -3.78 2.73 12.53
CA THR A 205 -4.63 1.57 12.76
C THR A 205 -4.75 0.73 11.48
N GLN A 206 -4.71 -0.59 11.62
CA GLN A 206 -4.90 -1.57 10.55
C GLN A 206 -6.36 -2.03 10.42
N ASN A 207 -6.69 -2.73 9.32
CA ASN A 207 -8.02 -3.26 9.04
C ASN A 207 -8.54 -4.20 10.14
N ASP A 208 -7.64 -4.96 10.78
CA ASP A 208 -7.93 -5.87 11.90
C ASP A 208 -7.95 -5.17 13.28
N GLY A 209 -7.74 -3.85 13.30
CA GLY A 209 -7.76 -3.02 14.50
C GLY A 209 -6.46 -3.00 15.28
N THR A 210 -5.42 -3.71 14.83
CA THR A 210 -4.07 -3.59 15.40
C THR A 210 -3.40 -2.28 14.98
N LEU A 211 -2.27 -1.96 15.61
CA LEU A 211 -1.48 -0.77 15.30
C LEU A 211 -0.24 -1.16 14.49
N THR A 212 0.07 -0.36 13.47
CA THR A 212 1.30 -0.48 12.70
C THR A 212 2.07 0.83 12.71
N THR A 213 3.38 0.79 12.49
CA THR A 213 4.18 2.01 12.41
C THR A 213 3.79 2.83 11.17
N ALA A 214 3.97 4.15 11.24
CA ALA A 214 3.84 5.04 10.08
C ALA A 214 4.62 4.52 8.86
N SER A 215 5.86 4.06 9.05
CA SER A 215 6.70 3.51 7.98
C SER A 215 6.13 2.23 7.36
N ALA A 216 5.55 1.32 8.16
CA ALA A 216 4.93 0.10 7.66
C ALA A 216 3.62 0.40 6.92
N ALA A 217 2.80 1.31 7.44
CA ALA A 217 1.58 1.77 6.77
C ALA A 217 1.87 2.46 5.43
N ALA A 218 2.99 3.18 5.32
CA ALA A 218 3.40 3.83 4.07
C ALA A 218 3.83 2.82 2.99
N ARG A 219 4.35 1.66 3.40
CA ARG A 219 4.75 0.57 2.49
C ARG A 219 3.58 -0.33 2.09
N LEU A 220 2.68 -0.62 3.03
CA LEU A 220 1.52 -1.50 2.82
C LEU A 220 0.20 -0.79 3.18
N PRO A 221 -0.16 0.32 2.52
CA PRO A 221 -1.36 1.10 2.84
C PRO A 221 -2.66 0.31 2.72
N ILE A 222 -2.71 -0.74 1.89
CA ILE A 222 -3.91 -1.57 1.74
C ILE A 222 -4.36 -2.20 3.07
N ARG A 223 -3.43 -2.42 4.02
CA ARG A 223 -3.72 -2.94 5.36
C ARG A 223 -4.41 -1.93 6.28
N THR A 224 -4.63 -0.69 5.84
CA THR A 224 -5.18 0.40 6.66
C THR A 224 -6.48 0.99 6.09
N PHE A 225 -6.99 0.45 4.99
CA PHE A 225 -8.19 0.93 4.29
C PHE A 225 -9.46 1.00 5.16
N SER A 226 -9.66 0.03 6.06
CA SER A 226 -10.83 -0.06 6.95
C SER A 226 -10.57 0.53 8.34
N SER A 227 -9.41 1.16 8.56
CA SER A 227 -8.98 1.64 9.88
C SER A 227 -9.96 2.60 10.56
N GLY A 228 -10.66 3.43 9.77
CA GLY A 228 -11.70 4.33 10.29
C GLY A 228 -12.91 3.59 10.88
N ALA A 229 -13.46 2.61 10.16
CA ALA A 229 -14.58 1.80 10.64
C ALA A 229 -14.19 0.93 11.84
N THR A 230 -12.98 0.35 11.81
CA THR A 230 -12.48 -0.50 12.89
C THR A 230 -12.25 0.30 14.19
N ASN A 231 -11.76 1.54 14.10
CA ASN A 231 -11.61 2.40 15.28
C ASN A 231 -12.96 2.83 15.87
N SER A 232 -13.97 3.11 15.05
CA SER A 232 -15.32 3.40 15.55
C SER A 232 -15.94 2.19 16.28
N MET A 233 -15.79 0.98 15.74
CA MET A 233 -16.30 -0.24 16.40
C MET A 233 -15.57 -0.54 17.72
N ARG A 234 -14.25 -0.37 17.79
CA ARG A 234 -13.49 -0.55 19.04
C ARG A 234 -13.78 0.51 20.09
N GLY A 235 -14.08 1.75 19.68
CA GLY A 235 -14.55 2.78 20.60
C GLY A 235 -15.89 2.41 21.25
N ALA A 236 -16.82 1.86 20.46
CA ALA A 236 -18.16 1.49 20.91
C ALA A 236 -18.23 0.18 21.74
N SER A 237 -17.15 -0.60 21.79
CA SER A 237 -17.08 -1.86 22.56
C SER A 237 -16.33 -1.72 23.89
N ARG A 238 -15.99 -0.50 24.28
CA ARG A 238 -15.40 -0.15 25.59
C ARG A 238 -16.38 0.55 26.54
N ASP A 239 -17.67 0.59 26.20
CA ASP A 239 -18.76 1.05 27.07
C ASP A 239 -19.46 -0.13 27.77
#